data_AF-A0A352BH93-F1
#
_entry.id   AF-A0A352BH93-F1
#
_cell.length_a   1.000
_cell.length_b   1.000
_cell.length_c   1.000
_cell.angle_alpha   90.00
_cell.angle_beta   90.00
_cell.angle_gamma   90.00
#
_symmetry.space_group_name_H-M   'P 1'
#
loop_
_entity.id
_entity.type
_entity.pdbx_description
1 polymer ?
#
loop_
_entity_poly.entity_id
_entity_poly.type
_entity_poly.pdbx_seq_one_letter_code
_entity_poly.pdbx_strand_id
1 'polypeptide(L)'
;MENRYYFYDNGNENIKNAVDDFFEKRDYRYQNAHFIYLIDEQNLLKKDIASYVSNIIGKLDSLGFDNDFTISFLHESKKAQPNNKFCDILKTLEKQFPKVKMGLEDGYHTWNTKEIENANNQISKIVDEINSKNLSVVEKIMCAYFEVTNRQYQDVEQDECSGFSRSTYGVLNTKKSVCVGYSELFKEIVDQLNLSEVKVFLNYNHACIPNEIYDAHCNIVAYIKDEKYGIDGYYYFDPTWDADRSNNQEFRLNFFMVPLDEIDQMQEYEILSDSIGVSGYSQDIEIHGATHTFYYPDKNNKISLFNNGVYATKEFANFVCADNVLHNGLKSKNINPSDITNTNNAEILKQLLSKRSKNIGFKTMKSIVKNVVKQKFNRDEQSKIYDKIINTNCQENKYFFRPSSNTYFSKNQ
;
A
#
# COMPACT_ATOMS: atom_id res chain seq x y z
N MET A 1 10.31 -6.63 -19.75
CA MET A 1 10.62 -5.31 -19.17
C MET A 1 10.75 -4.27 -20.27
N GLU A 2 9.90 -3.25 -20.28
CA GLU A 2 10.11 -2.06 -21.11
C GLU A 2 11.43 -1.42 -20.68
N ASN A 3 12.43 -1.43 -21.58
CA ASN A 3 13.66 -0.69 -21.35
C ASN A 3 13.29 0.80 -21.37
N ARG A 4 13.54 1.49 -20.26
CA ARG A 4 13.21 2.90 -20.10
C ARG A 4 14.47 3.65 -19.69
N TYR A 5 14.67 4.81 -20.28
CA TYR A 5 15.71 5.75 -19.89
C TYR A 5 15.04 6.99 -19.32
N TYR A 6 15.23 7.22 -18.02
CA TYR A 6 14.63 8.36 -17.34
C TYR A 6 15.61 9.53 -17.29
N PHE A 7 15.13 10.70 -17.68
CA PHE A 7 15.76 11.98 -17.39
C PHE A 7 14.87 12.76 -16.42
N TYR A 8 15.35 13.04 -15.21
CA TYR A 8 14.59 13.78 -14.20
C TYR A 8 14.95 15.27 -14.23
N ASP A 9 14.02 16.13 -14.64
CA ASP A 9 14.25 17.57 -14.72
C ASP A 9 14.20 18.22 -13.33
N ASN A 10 15.33 18.17 -12.61
CA ASN A 10 15.54 18.86 -11.34
C ASN A 10 16.13 20.28 -11.51
N GLY A 11 16.21 20.79 -12.74
CA GLY A 11 16.77 22.11 -13.06
C GLY A 11 18.30 22.23 -12.98
N ASN A 12 19.02 21.18 -12.55
CA ASN A 12 20.48 21.15 -12.46
C ASN A 12 21.13 20.24 -13.52
N GLU A 13 20.36 19.35 -14.14
CA GLU A 13 20.87 18.38 -15.10
C GLU A 13 20.89 18.90 -16.54
N ASN A 14 21.99 18.66 -17.24
CA ASN A 14 22.13 19.02 -18.64
C ASN A 14 21.43 17.97 -19.52
N ILE A 15 20.22 18.32 -19.98
CA ILE A 15 19.41 17.50 -20.91
C ILE A 15 20.22 16.96 -22.09
N LYS A 16 21.15 17.75 -22.66
CA LYS A 16 21.98 17.29 -23.78
C LYS A 16 22.83 16.07 -23.41
N ASN A 17 23.46 16.09 -22.24
CA ASN A 17 24.29 14.98 -21.78
C ASN A 17 23.44 13.71 -21.59
N ALA A 18 22.21 13.84 -21.08
CA ALA A 18 21.30 12.71 -20.92
C ALA A 18 20.83 12.14 -22.26
N VAL A 19 20.61 13.01 -23.25
CA VAL A 19 20.28 12.58 -24.63
C VAL A 19 21.46 11.86 -25.28
N ASP A 20 22.67 12.41 -25.18
CA ASP A 20 23.88 11.80 -25.72
C ASP A 20 24.12 10.42 -25.08
N ASP A 21 23.99 10.31 -23.75
CA ASP A 21 24.11 9.05 -23.00
C ASP A 21 22.99 8.05 -23.35
N PHE A 22 21.75 8.52 -23.59
CA PHE A 22 20.65 7.67 -24.05
C PHE A 22 20.96 7.05 -25.41
N PHE A 23 21.37 7.84 -26.40
CA PHE A 23 21.66 7.33 -27.74
C PHE A 23 22.87 6.39 -27.73
N GLU A 24 23.93 6.70 -26.98
CA GLU A 24 25.06 5.80 -26.79
C GLU A 24 24.61 4.45 -26.21
N LYS A 25 23.80 4.47 -25.14
CA LYS A 25 23.32 3.26 -24.49
C LYS A 25 22.33 2.45 -25.32
N ARG A 26 21.51 3.12 -26.14
CA ARG A 26 20.53 2.51 -27.04
C ARG A 26 21.21 1.59 -28.04
N ASP A 27 22.35 1.99 -28.60
CA ASP A 27 23.08 1.20 -29.60
C ASP A 27 23.71 -0.09 -29.04
N TYR A 28 24.04 -0.13 -27.74
CA TYR A 28 24.74 -1.26 -27.13
C TYR A 28 23.85 -2.18 -26.28
N ARG A 29 23.24 -1.65 -25.22
CA ARG A 29 22.59 -2.47 -24.17
C ARG A 29 21.08 -2.32 -24.14
N TYR A 30 20.54 -1.30 -24.82
CA TYR A 30 19.14 -0.91 -24.71
C TYR A 30 18.51 -0.65 -26.08
N GLN A 31 18.63 -1.60 -27.02
CA GLN A 31 18.20 -1.44 -28.41
C GLN A 31 16.71 -1.05 -28.58
N ASN A 32 15.90 -1.25 -27.54
CA ASN A 32 14.49 -0.86 -27.47
C ASN A 32 14.18 0.09 -26.29
N ALA A 33 15.14 0.85 -25.78
CA ALA A 33 14.85 1.80 -24.70
C ALA A 33 14.00 2.98 -25.20
N HIS A 34 12.99 3.31 -24.41
CA HIS A 34 12.17 4.49 -24.60
C HIS A 34 12.65 5.62 -23.69
N PHE A 35 12.82 6.83 -24.25
CA PHE A 35 13.23 8.00 -23.48
C PHE A 35 12.03 8.62 -22.76
N ILE A 36 12.14 8.76 -21.44
CA ILE A 36 11.11 9.33 -20.57
C ILE A 36 11.66 10.60 -19.92
N TYR A 37 11.08 11.72 -20.29
CA TYR A 37 11.32 13.01 -19.64
C TYR A 37 10.42 13.11 -18.42
N LEU A 38 11.00 13.02 -17.23
CA LEU A 38 10.29 12.94 -15.97
C LEU A 38 10.27 14.29 -15.26
N ILE A 39 9.07 14.74 -14.92
CA ILE A 39 8.79 16.04 -14.27
C ILE A 39 8.08 15.79 -12.94
N ASP A 40 8.33 16.58 -11.90
CA ASP A 40 7.51 16.52 -10.68
C ASP A 40 6.03 16.81 -10.99
N GLU A 41 5.11 15.97 -10.53
CA GLU A 41 3.67 16.09 -10.77
C GLU A 41 3.05 17.44 -10.38
N GLN A 42 3.61 18.14 -9.39
CA GLN A 42 3.11 19.43 -8.93
C GLN A 42 3.27 20.50 -10.02
N ASN A 43 4.15 20.28 -11.00
CA ASN A 43 4.23 21.12 -12.19
C ASN A 43 2.94 21.12 -13.01
N LEU A 44 2.13 20.06 -12.97
CA LEU A 44 0.81 20.04 -13.63
C LEU A 44 -0.09 21.17 -13.12
N LEU A 45 0.08 21.62 -11.88
CA LEU A 45 -0.72 22.68 -11.29
C LEU A 45 -0.28 24.09 -11.68
N LYS A 46 0.85 24.23 -12.39
CA LYS A 46 1.35 25.53 -12.84
C LYS A 46 0.46 26.09 -13.97
N LYS A 47 0.18 27.39 -13.91
CA LYS A 47 -0.67 28.06 -14.91
C LYS A 47 -0.08 28.03 -16.33
N ASP A 48 1.23 27.92 -16.43
CA ASP A 48 2.02 27.94 -17.67
C ASP A 48 2.53 26.56 -18.10
N ILE A 49 1.93 25.47 -17.58
CA ILE A 49 2.37 24.10 -17.87
C ILE A 49 2.46 23.80 -19.38
N ALA A 50 1.52 24.31 -20.20
CA ALA A 50 1.57 24.12 -21.64
C ALA A 50 2.81 24.77 -22.28
N SER A 51 3.17 25.97 -21.84
CA SER A 51 4.39 26.65 -22.31
C SER A 51 5.65 25.92 -21.85
N TYR A 52 5.66 25.41 -20.62
CA TYR A 52 6.76 24.61 -20.09
C TYR A 52 6.96 23.32 -20.91
N VAL A 53 5.88 22.58 -21.17
CA VAL A 53 5.89 21.38 -22.03
C VAL A 53 6.36 21.72 -23.45
N SER A 54 5.84 22.79 -24.06
CA SER A 54 6.29 23.23 -25.39
C SER A 54 7.79 23.52 -25.45
N ASN A 55 8.36 24.11 -24.39
CA ASN A 55 9.80 24.37 -24.30
C ASN A 55 10.61 23.08 -24.20
N ILE A 56 10.12 22.07 -23.48
CA ILE A 56 10.76 20.75 -23.38
C ILE A 56 10.77 20.07 -24.75
N ILE A 57 9.62 20.05 -25.43
CA ILE A 57 9.49 19.47 -26.77
C ILE A 57 10.47 20.15 -27.73
N GLY A 58 10.49 21.48 -27.78
CA GLY A 58 11.42 22.21 -28.65
C GLY A 58 12.90 21.92 -28.37
N LYS A 59 13.28 21.71 -27.10
CA LYS A 59 14.64 21.29 -26.73
C LYS A 59 14.94 19.88 -27.24
N LEU A 60 14.06 18.92 -27.00
CA LEU A 60 14.25 17.53 -27.43
C LEU A 60 14.28 17.40 -28.95
N ASP A 61 13.39 18.09 -29.67
CA ASP A 61 13.39 18.15 -31.12
C ASP A 61 14.74 18.68 -31.65
N SER A 62 15.29 19.74 -31.02
CA SER A 62 16.60 20.30 -31.40
C SER A 62 17.78 19.36 -31.13
N LEU A 63 17.58 18.35 -30.27
CA LEU A 63 18.57 17.33 -29.93
C LEU A 63 18.35 16.02 -30.71
N GLY A 64 17.47 16.02 -31.72
CA GLY A 64 17.28 14.89 -32.63
C GLY A 64 16.20 13.90 -32.20
N PHE A 65 15.33 14.25 -31.25
CA PHE A 65 14.12 13.46 -31.00
C PHE A 65 13.01 13.81 -31.99
N ASP A 66 12.65 12.89 -32.87
CA ASP A 66 11.51 13.05 -33.80
C ASP A 66 10.17 12.69 -33.13
N ASN A 67 9.87 13.25 -31.95
CA ASN A 67 8.72 12.89 -31.11
C ASN A 67 8.72 11.43 -30.58
N ASP A 68 9.85 10.73 -30.66
CA ASP A 68 10.05 9.38 -30.10
C ASP A 68 10.42 9.45 -28.60
N PHE A 69 9.55 10.07 -27.80
CA PHE A 69 9.73 10.19 -26.34
C PHE A 69 8.38 10.30 -25.61
N THR A 70 8.42 10.09 -24.30
CA THR A 70 7.29 10.35 -23.40
C THR A 70 7.64 11.46 -22.43
N ILE A 71 6.72 12.40 -22.21
CA ILE A 71 6.78 13.31 -21.07
C ILE A 71 5.90 12.72 -19.98
N SER A 72 6.50 12.29 -18.88
CA SER A 72 5.79 11.71 -17.75
C SER A 72 5.94 12.57 -16.51
N PHE A 73 4.93 12.53 -15.65
CA PHE A 73 4.93 13.27 -14.40
C PHE A 73 5.05 12.29 -13.24
N LEU A 74 6.13 12.42 -12.46
CA LEU A 74 6.41 11.58 -11.31
C LEU A 74 5.34 11.80 -10.25
N HIS A 75 4.48 10.80 -10.10
CA HIS A 75 3.42 10.78 -9.11
C HIS A 75 4.02 10.39 -7.76
N GLU A 76 4.45 11.39 -6.98
CA GLU A 76 4.84 11.15 -5.60
C GLU A 76 3.58 10.93 -4.76
N SER A 77 3.31 9.68 -4.39
CA SER A 77 2.20 9.20 -3.53
C SER A 77 2.01 9.94 -2.19
N LYS A 78 2.87 10.91 -1.86
CA LYS A 78 2.93 11.60 -0.57
C LYS A 78 1.84 12.67 -0.36
N LYS A 79 1.21 13.23 -1.40
CA LYS A 79 0.49 14.50 -1.22
C LYS A 79 -0.81 14.73 -1.98
N ALA A 80 -1.19 13.91 -2.94
CA ALA A 80 -2.42 14.17 -3.65
C ALA A 80 -3.05 12.89 -4.18
N GLN A 81 -4.33 12.77 -3.88
CA GLN A 81 -5.27 11.85 -4.47
C GLN A 81 -5.05 11.71 -5.98
N PRO A 82 -5.21 10.51 -6.58
CA PRO A 82 -5.60 10.35 -7.97
C PRO A 82 -6.85 11.19 -8.21
N ASN A 83 -6.63 12.45 -8.55
CA ASN A 83 -7.67 13.42 -8.76
C ASN A 83 -7.86 13.53 -10.27
N ASN A 84 -9.11 13.44 -10.70
CA ASN A 84 -9.51 13.71 -12.08
C ASN A 84 -8.88 15.00 -12.63
N LYS A 85 -8.58 15.98 -11.76
CA LYS A 85 -7.85 17.20 -12.12
C LYS A 85 -6.53 16.96 -12.85
N PHE A 86 -5.65 16.05 -12.39
CA PHE A 86 -4.38 15.79 -13.07
C PHE A 86 -4.60 15.11 -14.42
N CYS A 87 -5.51 14.14 -14.46
CA CYS A 87 -5.90 13.48 -15.70
C CYS A 87 -6.49 14.48 -16.72
N ASP A 88 -7.31 15.44 -16.29
CA ASP A 88 -7.92 16.46 -17.15
C ASP A 88 -6.87 17.42 -17.75
N ILE A 89 -5.87 17.79 -16.95
CA ILE A 89 -4.73 18.59 -17.41
C ILE A 89 -3.93 17.81 -18.44
N LEU A 90 -3.59 16.54 -18.16
CA LEU A 90 -2.88 15.67 -19.10
C LEU A 90 -3.63 15.51 -20.42
N LYS A 91 -4.94 15.24 -20.38
CA LYS A 91 -5.78 15.17 -21.60
C LYS A 91 -5.77 16.48 -22.39
N THR A 92 -5.68 17.62 -21.71
CA THR A 92 -5.58 18.92 -22.37
C THR A 92 -4.23 19.08 -23.06
N LEU A 93 -3.14 18.66 -22.41
CA LEU A 93 -1.80 18.67 -22.99
C LEU A 93 -1.68 17.70 -24.17
N GLU A 94 -2.22 16.48 -24.08
CA GLU A 94 -2.24 15.51 -25.19
C GLU A 94 -2.97 16.07 -26.43
N LYS A 95 -4.06 16.81 -26.23
CA LYS A 95 -4.76 17.49 -27.34
C LYS A 95 -3.92 18.60 -27.97
N GLN A 96 -3.13 19.31 -27.17
CA GLN A 96 -2.26 20.39 -27.65
C GLN A 96 -1.00 19.85 -28.33
N PHE A 97 -0.48 18.72 -27.88
CA PHE A 97 0.77 18.11 -28.33
C PHE A 97 0.54 16.66 -28.79
N PRO A 98 -0.25 16.42 -29.86
CA PRO A 98 -0.75 15.09 -30.23
C PRO A 98 0.32 14.09 -30.69
N LYS A 99 1.54 14.55 -30.93
CA LYS A 99 2.67 13.69 -31.33
C LYS A 99 3.49 13.18 -30.14
N VAL A 100 3.28 13.75 -28.95
CA VAL A 100 4.07 13.43 -27.76
C VAL A 100 3.21 12.61 -26.81
N LYS A 101 3.74 11.46 -26.38
CA LYS A 101 3.06 10.63 -25.38
C LYS A 101 3.18 11.29 -24.01
N MET A 102 2.11 11.24 -23.22
CA MET A 102 2.07 11.79 -21.87
C MET A 102 1.48 10.79 -20.88
N GLY A 103 1.88 10.91 -19.62
CA GLY A 103 1.40 10.02 -18.57
C GLY A 103 1.82 10.41 -17.16
N LEU A 104 1.44 9.58 -16.20
CA LEU A 104 1.92 9.63 -14.81
C LEU A 104 2.86 8.44 -14.57
N GLU A 105 4.04 8.69 -14.02
CA GLU A 105 4.99 7.65 -13.60
C GLU A 105 4.87 7.44 -12.10
N ASP A 106 4.55 6.22 -11.68
CA ASP A 106 4.40 5.87 -10.25
C ASP A 106 5.64 5.14 -9.67
N GLY A 107 6.74 5.13 -10.42
CA GLY A 107 7.98 4.42 -10.09
C GLY A 107 8.02 2.99 -10.61
N TYR A 108 6.87 2.44 -11.04
CA TYR A 108 6.81 1.15 -11.72
C TYR A 108 6.48 1.30 -13.20
N HIS A 109 5.51 2.12 -13.57
CA HIS A 109 5.00 2.26 -14.93
C HIS A 109 4.59 3.70 -15.25
N THR A 110 4.71 4.08 -16.52
CA THR A 110 4.10 5.31 -17.03
C THR A 110 2.70 5.01 -17.54
N TRP A 111 1.69 5.40 -16.76
CA TRP A 111 0.28 5.22 -17.05
C TRP A 111 -0.22 6.32 -17.99
N ASN A 112 -0.92 5.94 -19.06
CA ASN A 112 -1.52 6.91 -19.97
C ASN A 112 -2.84 7.47 -19.39
N THR A 113 -3.35 8.56 -20.00
CA THR A 113 -4.55 9.25 -19.50
C THR A 113 -5.80 8.37 -19.42
N LYS A 114 -5.95 7.39 -20.31
CA LYS A 114 -7.09 6.47 -20.30
C LYS A 114 -7.00 5.49 -19.14
N GLU A 115 -5.81 4.98 -18.83
CA GLU A 115 -5.57 4.08 -17.70
C GLU A 115 -5.75 4.79 -16.36
N ILE A 116 -5.26 6.03 -16.26
CA ILE A 116 -5.45 6.89 -15.09
C ILE A 116 -6.94 7.16 -14.89
N GLU A 117 -7.66 7.61 -15.92
CA GLU A 117 -9.11 7.85 -15.84
C GLU A 117 -9.87 6.60 -15.43
N ASN A 118 -9.55 5.44 -16.01
CA ASN A 118 -10.22 4.19 -15.68
C ASN A 118 -10.03 3.81 -14.21
N ALA A 119 -8.81 3.93 -13.67
CA ALA A 119 -8.53 3.69 -12.26
C ALA A 119 -9.23 4.69 -11.35
N ASN A 120 -9.16 5.99 -11.66
CA ASN A 120 -9.81 7.04 -10.87
C ASN A 120 -11.32 6.85 -10.80
N ASN A 121 -11.95 6.47 -11.92
CA ASN A 121 -13.39 6.23 -11.98
C ASN A 121 -13.79 4.99 -11.15
N GLN A 122 -12.97 3.94 -11.15
CA GLN A 122 -13.22 2.77 -10.31
C GLN A 122 -13.11 3.12 -8.81
N ILE A 123 -12.07 3.85 -8.40
CA ILE A 123 -11.92 4.32 -7.01
C ILE A 123 -13.08 5.24 -6.60
N SER A 124 -13.40 6.25 -7.42
CA SER A 124 -14.50 7.18 -7.15
C SER A 124 -15.82 6.45 -6.98
N LYS A 125 -16.12 5.47 -7.84
CA LYS A 125 -17.31 4.64 -7.72
C LYS A 125 -17.34 3.87 -6.39
N ILE A 126 -16.24 3.23 -5.99
CA ILE A 126 -16.13 2.53 -4.72
C ILE A 126 -16.37 3.49 -3.54
N VAL A 127 -15.70 4.64 -3.55
CA VAL A 127 -15.76 5.65 -2.49
C VAL A 127 -17.17 6.25 -2.37
N ASP A 128 -17.79 6.60 -3.49
CA ASP A 128 -19.16 7.11 -3.56
C ASP A 128 -20.17 6.07 -3.05
N GLU A 129 -20.00 4.80 -3.44
CA GLU A 129 -20.83 3.72 -2.94
C GLU A 129 -20.71 3.57 -1.43
N ILE A 130 -19.50 3.64 -0.85
CA ILE A 130 -19.30 3.57 0.60
C ILE A 130 -19.90 4.80 1.30
N ASN A 131 -19.64 6.00 0.78
CA ASN A 131 -20.10 7.26 1.37
C ASN A 131 -21.61 7.47 1.25
N SER A 132 -22.28 6.85 0.27
CA SER A 132 -23.74 6.87 0.15
C SER A 132 -24.46 6.14 1.31
N LYS A 133 -23.74 5.32 2.09
CA LYS A 133 -24.29 4.50 3.17
C LYS A 133 -24.10 5.19 4.51
N ASN A 134 -25.08 5.03 5.41
CA ASN A 134 -24.97 5.47 6.80
C ASN A 134 -24.13 4.47 7.60
N LEU A 135 -22.81 4.61 7.50
CA LEU A 135 -21.79 3.77 8.13
C LEU A 135 -20.89 4.64 9.03
N SER A 136 -20.53 4.08 10.17
CA SER A 136 -19.44 4.59 11.02
C SER A 136 -18.07 4.39 10.37
N VAL A 137 -17.03 4.98 10.96
CA VAL A 137 -15.66 4.95 10.45
C VAL A 137 -15.19 3.52 10.19
N VAL A 138 -15.29 2.64 11.18
CA VAL A 138 -14.84 1.24 11.08
C VAL A 138 -15.64 0.44 10.07
N GLU A 139 -16.92 0.76 9.91
CA GLU A 139 -17.79 0.09 8.95
C GLU A 139 -17.45 0.51 7.51
N LYS A 140 -17.09 1.78 7.28
CA LYS A 140 -16.57 2.24 5.99
C LYS A 140 -15.24 1.55 5.66
N ILE A 141 -14.34 1.43 6.63
CA ILE A 141 -13.07 0.71 6.49
C ILE A 141 -13.31 -0.76 6.15
N MET A 142 -14.27 -1.44 6.81
CA MET A 142 -14.63 -2.82 6.48
C MET A 142 -15.20 -2.95 5.05
N CYS A 143 -16.00 -1.97 4.59
CA CYS A 143 -16.43 -1.96 3.20
C CYS A 143 -15.25 -1.85 2.22
N ALA A 144 -14.29 -0.96 2.49
CA ALA A 144 -13.07 -0.85 1.69
C ALA A 144 -12.25 -2.16 1.71
N TYR A 145 -12.14 -2.79 2.88
CA TYR A 145 -11.47 -4.08 3.04
C TYR A 145 -12.11 -5.17 2.15
N PHE A 146 -13.45 -5.26 2.14
CA PHE A 146 -14.16 -6.21 1.28
C PHE A 146 -14.04 -5.92 -0.21
N GLU A 147 -13.90 -4.66 -0.64
CA GLU A 147 -13.62 -4.34 -2.05
C GLU A 147 -12.26 -4.87 -2.50
N VAL A 148 -11.31 -4.89 -1.57
CA VAL A 148 -9.93 -5.31 -1.81
C VAL A 148 -9.81 -6.82 -1.71
N THR A 149 -10.32 -7.47 -0.65
CA THR A 149 -10.20 -8.93 -0.45
C THR A 149 -11.03 -9.77 -1.42
N ASN A 150 -12.02 -9.18 -2.09
CA ASN A 150 -12.81 -9.85 -3.12
C ASN A 150 -12.07 -9.98 -4.48
N ARG A 151 -10.81 -9.54 -4.55
CA ARG A 151 -9.94 -9.70 -5.72
C ARG A 151 -9.17 -11.02 -5.62
N GLN A 152 -8.80 -11.57 -6.77
CA GLN A 152 -8.01 -12.78 -6.84
C GLN A 152 -6.53 -12.44 -6.67
N TYR A 153 -5.80 -13.23 -5.87
CA TYR A 153 -4.35 -13.14 -5.84
C TYR A 153 -3.77 -13.62 -7.16
N GLN A 154 -3.07 -12.75 -7.86
CA GLN A 154 -2.44 -13.06 -9.14
C GLN A 154 -1.22 -12.18 -9.34
N ASP A 155 -0.05 -12.80 -9.46
CA ASP A 155 1.18 -12.09 -9.80
C ASP A 155 1.30 -11.86 -11.32
N VAL A 156 2.27 -11.04 -11.70
CA VAL A 156 2.66 -10.80 -13.08
C VAL A 156 3.47 -11.97 -13.62
N GLU A 157 3.47 -12.13 -14.93
CA GLU A 157 4.36 -13.04 -15.64
C GLU A 157 5.81 -12.48 -15.61
N GLN A 158 6.80 -13.34 -15.85
CA GLN A 158 8.22 -13.01 -15.69
C GLN A 158 8.70 -11.79 -16.50
N ASP A 159 8.07 -11.51 -17.64
CA ASP A 159 8.44 -10.44 -18.57
C ASP A 159 7.61 -9.15 -18.42
N GLU A 160 6.54 -9.20 -17.63
CA GLU A 160 5.63 -8.09 -17.36
C GLU A 160 6.19 -7.08 -16.34
N CYS A 161 5.61 -5.88 -16.31
CA CYS A 161 5.97 -4.88 -15.32
C CYS A 161 5.39 -5.25 -13.95
N SER A 162 6.24 -5.35 -12.92
CA SER A 162 5.78 -5.61 -11.53
C SER A 162 4.76 -4.57 -11.02
N GLY A 163 4.74 -3.35 -11.57
CA GLY A 163 3.72 -2.35 -11.28
C GLY A 163 2.30 -2.80 -11.58
N PHE A 164 2.11 -3.75 -12.50
CA PHE A 164 0.80 -4.27 -12.88
C PHE A 164 0.10 -5.03 -11.75
N SER A 165 0.84 -5.62 -10.82
CA SER A 165 0.28 -6.28 -9.63
C SER A 165 0.54 -5.52 -8.31
N ARG A 166 1.32 -4.44 -8.33
CA ARG A 166 1.78 -3.73 -7.12
C ARG A 166 1.28 -2.30 -6.95
N SER A 167 1.00 -1.59 -8.03
CA SER A 167 0.46 -0.22 -7.98
C SER A 167 -1.06 -0.21 -8.02
N THR A 168 -1.69 0.82 -7.44
CA THR A 168 -3.14 1.02 -7.55
C THR A 168 -3.60 1.06 -9.01
N TYR A 169 -2.91 1.79 -9.88
CA TYR A 169 -3.24 1.87 -11.31
C TYR A 169 -3.13 0.49 -11.98
N GLY A 170 -2.10 -0.29 -11.66
CA GLY A 170 -1.91 -1.64 -12.20
C GLY A 170 -2.99 -2.60 -11.77
N VAL A 171 -3.30 -2.65 -10.47
CA VAL A 171 -4.33 -3.53 -9.92
C VAL A 171 -5.70 -3.24 -10.55
N LEU A 172 -6.02 -1.96 -10.78
CA LEU A 172 -7.31 -1.55 -11.35
C LEU A 172 -7.41 -1.72 -12.87
N ASN A 173 -6.29 -1.65 -13.60
CA ASN A 173 -6.28 -1.81 -15.05
C ASN A 173 -6.07 -3.26 -15.50
N THR A 174 -5.32 -4.06 -14.76
CA THR A 174 -4.96 -5.44 -15.16
C THR A 174 -5.70 -6.53 -14.38
N LYS A 175 -6.27 -6.17 -13.21
CA LYS A 175 -6.86 -7.11 -12.23
C LYS A 175 -5.86 -8.08 -11.59
N LYS A 176 -4.56 -7.94 -11.86
CA LYS A 176 -3.49 -8.65 -11.14
C LYS A 176 -3.22 -7.95 -9.82
N SER A 177 -2.95 -8.69 -8.76
CA SER A 177 -2.71 -8.12 -7.44
C SER A 177 -1.90 -9.08 -6.58
N VAL A 178 -0.81 -8.56 -6.00
CA VAL A 178 -0.01 -9.20 -4.95
C VAL A 178 0.01 -8.34 -3.69
N CYS A 179 0.75 -8.74 -2.66
CA CYS A 179 0.71 -8.13 -1.33
C CYS A 179 0.80 -6.60 -1.31
N VAL A 180 1.72 -6.02 -2.09
CA VAL A 180 1.86 -4.57 -2.23
C VAL A 180 0.60 -3.97 -2.88
N GLY A 181 0.09 -4.57 -3.96
CA GLY A 181 -1.09 -4.08 -4.67
C GLY A 181 -2.37 -4.11 -3.83
N TYR A 182 -2.56 -5.16 -3.01
CA TYR A 182 -3.65 -5.20 -2.04
C TYR A 182 -3.56 -4.06 -1.02
N SER A 183 -2.35 -3.82 -0.50
CA SER A 183 -2.11 -2.82 0.53
C SER A 183 -2.24 -1.39 0.01
N GLU A 184 -1.69 -1.11 -1.17
CA GLU A 184 -1.79 0.17 -1.87
C GLU A 184 -3.25 0.48 -2.24
N LEU A 185 -3.98 -0.49 -2.81
CA LEU A 185 -5.38 -0.27 -3.16
C LEU A 185 -6.26 -0.01 -1.94
N PHE A 186 -6.05 -0.73 -0.83
CA PHE A 186 -6.78 -0.47 0.41
C PHE A 186 -6.47 0.91 0.96
N LYS A 187 -5.19 1.28 1.03
CA LYS A 187 -4.76 2.61 1.46
C LYS A 187 -5.39 3.71 0.61
N GLU A 188 -5.36 3.56 -0.72
CA GLU A 188 -5.93 4.52 -1.66
C GLU A 188 -7.43 4.72 -1.42
N ILE A 189 -8.20 3.62 -1.32
CA ILE A 189 -9.64 3.72 -1.06
C ILE A 189 -9.90 4.43 0.27
N VAL A 190 -9.16 4.09 1.34
CA VAL A 190 -9.35 4.69 2.66
C VAL A 190 -8.96 6.18 2.69
N ASP A 191 -7.86 6.55 2.05
CA ASP A 191 -7.43 7.95 1.97
C ASP A 191 -8.45 8.79 1.17
N GLN A 192 -9.10 8.21 0.16
CA GLN A 192 -10.15 8.86 -0.64
C GLN A 192 -11.50 8.95 0.09
N LEU A 193 -11.74 8.12 1.10
CA LEU A 193 -12.88 8.30 2.00
C LEU A 193 -12.75 9.57 2.86
N ASN A 194 -11.55 10.19 2.91
CA ASN A 194 -11.25 11.45 3.58
C ASN A 194 -11.72 11.48 5.04
N LEU A 195 -11.41 10.40 5.77
CA LEU A 195 -11.78 10.22 7.18
C LEU A 195 -10.68 10.79 8.06
N SER A 196 -10.96 11.90 8.75
CA SER A 196 -10.00 12.57 9.63
C SER A 196 -9.58 11.72 10.85
N GLU A 197 -10.41 10.74 11.18
CA GLU A 197 -10.29 9.79 12.29
C GLU A 197 -9.44 8.57 11.94
N VAL A 198 -8.91 8.51 10.72
CA VAL A 198 -8.19 7.35 10.19
C VAL A 198 -6.87 7.80 9.60
N LYS A 199 -5.82 7.03 9.83
CA LYS A 199 -4.57 7.18 9.11
C LYS A 199 -3.99 5.81 8.79
N VAL A 200 -3.74 5.56 7.51
CA VAL A 200 -3.24 4.27 7.00
C VAL A 200 -1.76 4.38 6.65
N PHE A 201 -0.98 3.41 7.12
CA PHE A 201 0.45 3.25 6.86
C PHE A 201 0.69 1.89 6.23
N LEU A 202 1.51 1.86 5.19
CA LEU A 202 2.00 0.59 4.64
C LEU A 202 3.02 0.01 5.61
N ASN A 203 3.03 -1.31 5.75
CA ASN A 203 3.97 -2.01 6.62
C ASN A 203 4.70 -3.10 5.84
N TYR A 204 5.99 -2.88 5.62
CA TYR A 204 6.85 -3.81 4.90
C TYR A 204 7.61 -4.69 5.90
N ASN A 205 7.56 -5.99 5.68
CA ASN A 205 8.14 -7.00 6.56
C ASN A 205 8.65 -8.19 5.75
N HIS A 206 9.27 -9.14 6.43
CA HIS A 206 9.60 -10.43 5.84
C HIS A 206 8.66 -11.48 6.43
N ALA A 207 7.95 -12.18 5.56
CA ALA A 207 7.12 -13.31 5.95
C ALA A 207 7.94 -14.59 5.87
N CYS A 208 7.82 -15.43 6.89
CA CYS A 208 8.32 -16.80 6.84
C CYS A 208 7.19 -17.69 6.31
N ILE A 209 7.46 -18.45 5.25
CA ILE A 209 6.62 -19.59 4.88
C ILE A 209 7.38 -20.84 5.34
N PRO A 210 6.75 -21.78 6.08
CA PRO A 210 7.44 -22.98 6.54
C PRO A 210 8.17 -23.69 5.38
N ASN A 211 9.49 -23.86 5.54
CA ASN A 211 10.41 -24.46 4.56
C ASN A 211 10.75 -23.62 3.31
N GLU A 212 10.54 -22.30 3.33
CA GLU A 212 10.95 -21.41 2.24
C GLU A 212 11.86 -20.27 2.73
N ILE A 213 12.62 -19.72 1.78
CA ILE A 213 13.37 -18.48 1.98
C ILE A 213 12.36 -17.38 2.25
N TYR A 214 12.76 -16.41 3.03
CA TYR A 214 11.99 -15.20 3.21
C TYR A 214 11.54 -14.53 1.96
N ASP A 215 10.25 -14.22 1.95
CA ASP A 215 9.69 -13.31 0.98
C ASP A 215 9.34 -11.98 1.65
N ALA A 216 9.59 -10.91 0.92
CA ALA A 216 9.17 -9.58 1.32
C ALA A 216 7.64 -9.50 1.24
N HIS A 217 7.00 -9.05 2.32
CA HIS A 217 5.56 -8.93 2.41
C HIS A 217 5.16 -7.51 2.77
N CYS A 218 4.03 -7.06 2.24
CA CYS A 218 3.46 -5.75 2.51
C CYS A 218 2.04 -5.93 3.02
N ASN A 219 1.77 -5.29 4.16
CA ASN A 219 0.46 -5.22 4.79
C ASN A 219 0.26 -3.80 5.35
N ILE A 220 -0.68 -3.61 6.27
CA ILE A 220 -1.10 -2.29 6.72
C ILE A 220 -1.14 -2.20 8.24
N VAL A 221 -0.71 -1.04 8.75
CA VAL A 221 -1.07 -0.57 10.09
C VAL A 221 -1.93 0.69 9.93
N ALA A 222 -3.07 0.75 10.60
CA ALA A 222 -3.92 1.93 10.59
C ALA A 222 -4.25 2.41 12.00
N TYR A 223 -4.14 3.72 12.22
CA TYR A 223 -4.82 4.39 13.33
C TYR A 223 -6.29 4.54 12.99
N ILE A 224 -7.17 4.16 13.92
CA ILE A 224 -8.61 4.24 13.75
C ILE A 224 -9.24 4.77 15.04
N LYS A 225 -10.07 5.80 14.88
CA LYS A 225 -10.99 6.29 15.91
C LYS A 225 -12.43 6.17 15.44
N ASP A 226 -13.23 5.41 16.18
CA ASP A 226 -14.66 5.22 15.93
C ASP A 226 -15.45 5.35 17.23
N GLU A 227 -16.24 6.43 17.34
CA GLU A 227 -17.02 6.72 18.54
C GLU A 227 -18.19 5.74 18.76
N LYS A 228 -18.79 5.22 17.68
CA LYS A 228 -19.94 4.32 17.76
C LYS A 228 -19.58 3.02 18.47
N TYR A 229 -18.35 2.55 18.28
CA TYR A 229 -17.87 1.30 18.85
C TYR A 229 -16.82 1.47 19.96
N GLY A 230 -16.46 2.72 20.30
CA GLY A 230 -15.47 3.02 21.33
C GLY A 230 -14.06 2.56 20.94
N ILE A 231 -13.74 2.60 19.64
CA ILE A 231 -12.43 2.21 19.08
C ILE A 231 -11.57 3.47 19.01
N ASP A 232 -10.35 3.39 19.52
CA ASP A 232 -9.33 4.44 19.42
C ASP A 232 -7.96 3.77 19.59
N GLY A 233 -7.32 3.41 18.48
CA GLY A 233 -6.08 2.66 18.53
C GLY A 233 -5.47 2.34 17.16
N TYR A 234 -4.37 1.61 17.21
CA TYR A 234 -3.61 1.20 16.03
C TYR A 234 -3.88 -0.28 15.77
N TYR A 235 -4.16 -0.64 14.53
CA TYR A 235 -4.55 -2.00 14.20
C TYR A 235 -3.85 -2.49 12.94
N TYR A 236 -3.58 -3.78 12.91
CA TYR A 236 -3.01 -4.47 11.77
C TYR A 236 -4.08 -4.96 10.81
N PHE A 237 -3.76 -4.89 9.53
CA PHE A 237 -4.59 -5.30 8.42
C PHE A 237 -3.76 -6.09 7.41
N ASP A 238 -4.24 -7.27 6.99
CA ASP A 238 -3.64 -8.01 5.87
C ASP A 238 -4.70 -8.47 4.85
N PRO A 239 -5.08 -7.55 3.93
CA PRO A 239 -6.05 -7.90 2.90
C PRO A 239 -5.55 -9.00 1.97
N THR A 240 -4.25 -9.23 1.84
CA THR A 240 -3.69 -10.26 0.96
C THR A 240 -3.99 -11.66 1.46
N TRP A 241 -3.87 -11.86 2.78
CA TRP A 241 -4.10 -13.16 3.41
C TRP A 241 -5.58 -13.45 3.65
N ASP A 242 -6.41 -12.42 3.75
CA ASP A 242 -7.87 -12.54 3.73
C ASP A 242 -8.47 -12.57 2.32
N ALA A 243 -7.68 -12.34 1.27
CA ALA A 243 -8.14 -12.38 -0.11
C ALA A 243 -8.52 -13.81 -0.54
N ASP A 244 -9.51 -13.88 -1.43
CA ASP A 244 -9.94 -15.15 -1.98
C ASP A 244 -8.88 -15.71 -2.95
N ARG A 245 -8.32 -16.88 -2.60
CA ARG A 245 -7.44 -17.65 -3.48
C ARG A 245 -8.20 -18.62 -4.38
N SER A 246 -9.50 -18.75 -4.15
CA SER A 246 -10.43 -19.59 -4.90
C SER A 246 -11.45 -18.72 -5.65
N ASN A 247 -12.23 -19.29 -6.57
CA ASN A 247 -13.30 -18.54 -7.26
C ASN A 247 -14.60 -18.45 -6.42
N ASN A 248 -14.55 -18.63 -5.08
CA ASN A 248 -15.71 -18.91 -4.23
C ASN A 248 -15.99 -17.81 -3.18
N GLN A 249 -15.90 -16.53 -3.57
CA GLN A 249 -16.09 -15.33 -2.73
C GLN A 249 -16.13 -15.61 -1.22
N GLU A 250 -14.95 -15.79 -0.62
CA GLU A 250 -14.81 -15.99 0.81
C GLU A 250 -14.48 -14.67 1.52
N PHE A 251 -15.49 -14.08 2.20
CA PHE A 251 -15.28 -12.92 3.06
C PHE A 251 -14.60 -13.34 4.36
N ARG A 252 -13.27 -13.36 4.34
CA ARG A 252 -12.42 -13.58 5.51
C ARG A 252 -12.06 -12.24 6.14
N LEU A 253 -11.90 -12.26 7.46
CA LEU A 253 -11.55 -11.11 8.29
C LEU A 253 -10.43 -11.48 9.27
N ASN A 254 -9.72 -12.60 9.07
CA ASN A 254 -8.73 -13.13 10.01
C ASN A 254 -7.64 -12.11 10.36
N PHE A 255 -7.35 -11.21 9.43
CA PHE A 255 -6.37 -10.15 9.58
C PHE A 255 -7.01 -8.76 9.56
N PHE A 256 -8.32 -8.63 9.78
CA PHE A 256 -8.99 -7.34 9.87
C PHE A 256 -8.94 -6.79 11.30
N MET A 257 -8.28 -5.64 11.48
CA MET A 257 -8.16 -4.94 12.76
C MET A 257 -7.55 -5.79 13.90
N VAL A 258 -6.48 -6.52 13.61
CA VAL A 258 -5.77 -7.30 14.63
C VAL A 258 -5.04 -6.35 15.59
N PRO A 259 -5.21 -6.49 16.92
CA PRO A 259 -4.42 -5.76 17.90
C PRO A 259 -2.92 -6.03 17.72
N LEU A 260 -2.08 -5.01 17.87
CA LEU A 260 -0.65 -5.13 17.58
C LEU A 260 0.09 -6.12 18.51
N ASP A 261 -0.39 -6.35 19.72
CA ASP A 261 0.14 -7.36 20.66
C ASP A 261 -0.23 -8.81 20.30
N GLU A 262 -1.30 -9.01 19.52
CA GLU A 262 -1.70 -10.34 19.06
C GLU A 262 -0.87 -10.83 17.86
N ILE A 263 -0.29 -9.92 17.08
CA ILE A 263 0.63 -10.25 15.98
C ILE A 263 1.84 -11.03 16.49
N ASP A 264 2.37 -10.63 17.65
CA ASP A 264 3.51 -11.29 18.30
C ASP A 264 3.19 -12.74 18.65
N GLN A 265 1.94 -13.01 19.03
CA GLN A 265 1.47 -14.34 19.38
C GLN A 265 1.23 -15.21 18.14
N MET A 266 0.97 -14.61 16.97
CA MET A 266 0.88 -15.36 15.71
C MET A 266 2.24 -15.97 15.32
N GLN A 267 3.36 -15.33 15.71
CA GLN A 267 4.73 -15.79 15.41
C GLN A 267 5.23 -16.90 16.35
N GLU A 268 4.87 -16.90 17.64
CA GLU A 268 5.36 -17.89 18.61
C GLU A 268 4.86 -19.32 18.33
N TYR A 269 3.71 -19.48 17.67
CA TYR A 269 3.13 -20.80 17.37
C TYR A 269 3.75 -21.48 16.13
N GLU A 270 4.35 -20.73 15.18
CA GLU A 270 5.03 -21.29 14.00
C GLU A 270 6.48 -21.69 14.27
N ILE A 271 7.15 -21.07 15.25
CA ILE A 271 8.58 -21.30 15.56
C ILE A 271 8.84 -22.69 16.20
N LEU A 272 7.81 -23.39 16.66
CA LEU A 272 7.94 -24.76 17.19
C LEU A 272 8.09 -25.85 16.11
N SER A 273 8.10 -25.51 14.82
CA SER A 273 8.38 -26.45 13.74
C SER A 273 9.55 -26.01 12.85
N ASP A 274 10.69 -26.63 13.13
CA ASP A 274 11.84 -26.86 12.25
C ASP A 274 12.81 -25.73 11.88
N SER A 275 14.03 -26.21 11.71
CA SER A 275 15.30 -25.51 11.87
C SER A 275 15.96 -25.24 10.51
N ILE A 276 16.60 -24.08 10.29
CA ILE A 276 17.77 -23.78 9.41
C ILE A 276 18.02 -22.27 9.46
N GLY A 277 19.29 -21.85 9.53
CA GLY A 277 19.68 -20.43 9.57
C GLY A 277 20.11 -19.90 8.21
N VAL A 278 20.33 -18.58 8.11
CA VAL A 278 21.42 -17.87 7.40
C VAL A 278 21.12 -16.36 7.20
N SER A 279 22.22 -15.59 7.21
CA SER A 279 22.57 -14.21 6.81
C SER A 279 21.52 -13.17 6.37
N GLY A 280 21.64 -11.98 6.94
CA GLY A 280 20.88 -10.78 6.59
C GLY A 280 21.41 -9.98 5.40
N TYR A 281 20.52 -9.17 4.84
CA TYR A 281 20.79 -8.08 3.91
C TYR A 281 19.89 -6.89 4.26
N SER A 282 20.49 -5.71 4.39
CA SER A 282 19.79 -4.42 4.37
C SER A 282 20.05 -3.75 3.04
N GLN A 283 19.01 -3.46 2.26
CA GLN A 283 19.07 -2.40 1.27
C GLN A 283 18.14 -1.29 1.73
N ASP A 284 18.72 -0.09 1.88
CA ASP A 284 18.00 1.15 2.08
C ASP A 284 17.11 1.40 0.86
N ILE A 285 15.81 1.14 1.00
CA ILE A 285 14.81 1.60 0.04
C ILE A 285 14.05 2.74 0.73
N GLU A 286 14.23 3.95 0.23
CA GLU A 286 13.48 5.14 0.64
C GLU A 286 11.99 4.98 0.24
N ILE A 287 11.23 4.15 0.96
CA ILE A 287 9.77 4.08 0.79
C ILE A 287 9.10 4.94 1.84
N HIS A 288 8.46 5.98 1.36
CA HIS A 288 7.85 7.04 2.15
C HIS A 288 6.46 6.64 2.66
N GLY A 289 6.23 6.75 3.97
CA GLY A 289 4.98 6.38 4.65
C GLY A 289 4.95 4.95 5.22
N ALA A 290 5.97 4.14 4.94
CA ALA A 290 6.12 2.79 5.48
C ALA A 290 6.46 2.74 6.98
N THR A 291 5.96 1.74 7.72
CA THR A 291 6.61 1.19 8.91
C THR A 291 7.31 -0.09 8.51
N HIS A 292 8.53 -0.35 9.01
CA HIS A 292 9.15 -1.67 8.80
C HIS A 292 9.15 -2.47 10.10
N THR A 293 8.73 -3.73 10.00
CA THR A 293 8.83 -4.72 11.08
C THR A 293 9.60 -5.93 10.53
N PHE A 294 10.86 -6.12 10.91
CA PHE A 294 11.72 -7.21 10.41
C PHE A 294 11.71 -8.45 11.33
N TYR A 295 12.01 -9.66 10.79
CA TYR A 295 12.33 -10.89 11.56
C TYR A 295 13.44 -11.75 10.89
N TYR A 296 14.26 -12.54 11.64
CA TYR A 296 14.84 -13.91 11.37
C TYR A 296 15.61 -14.48 12.58
N PRO A 297 15.70 -15.83 12.76
CA PRO A 297 16.52 -16.48 13.80
C PRO A 297 17.84 -17.11 13.29
N ASP A 298 18.78 -17.37 14.23
CA ASP A 298 19.85 -18.39 14.11
C ASP A 298 19.98 -19.24 15.40
N LYS A 299 20.42 -20.49 15.19
CA LYS A 299 20.39 -21.73 15.99
C LYS A 299 21.21 -21.77 17.28
N ASN A 300 21.96 -20.73 17.65
CA ASN A 300 22.87 -20.81 18.80
C ASN A 300 22.61 -19.77 19.90
N ASN A 301 21.35 -19.37 20.05
CA ASN A 301 20.76 -18.98 21.32
C ASN A 301 21.56 -17.94 22.13
N LYS A 302 21.54 -16.68 21.68
CA LYS A 302 21.54 -15.49 22.56
C LYS A 302 20.66 -14.38 21.98
N ILE A 303 19.38 -14.41 22.38
CA ILE A 303 18.36 -13.34 22.31
C ILE A 303 17.69 -13.12 20.94
N SER A 304 16.47 -13.63 20.80
CA SER A 304 15.45 -13.19 19.82
C SER A 304 14.13 -12.96 20.58
N LEU A 305 14.11 -11.93 21.40
CA LEU A 305 12.92 -11.10 21.61
C LEU A 305 13.03 -9.99 20.57
N PHE A 306 11.96 -9.36 20.11
CA PHE A 306 12.08 -8.14 19.27
C PHE A 306 13.19 -7.26 19.82
N ASN A 307 14.25 -6.99 19.04
CA ASN A 307 15.36 -6.19 19.57
C ASN A 307 15.71 -4.95 18.74
N ASN A 308 15.08 -4.74 17.58
CA ASN A 308 15.36 -3.54 16.76
C ASN A 308 14.15 -2.60 16.54
N GLY A 309 12.98 -2.92 17.10
CA GLY A 309 11.79 -2.06 17.10
C GLY A 309 11.24 -1.64 15.71
N VAL A 310 10.31 -0.68 15.69
CA VAL A 310 9.69 -0.05 14.50
C VAL A 310 10.67 0.89 13.77
N TYR A 311 11.03 0.61 12.50
CA TYR A 311 11.59 1.66 11.67
C TYR A 311 10.45 2.55 11.15
N ALA A 312 10.30 3.70 11.79
CA ALA A 312 9.30 4.69 11.45
C ALA A 312 9.80 5.59 10.32
N THR A 313 9.03 5.75 9.26
CA THR A 313 9.24 6.88 8.36
C THR A 313 9.03 8.20 9.09
N LYS A 314 9.62 9.27 8.57
CA LYS A 314 9.42 10.63 9.11
C LYS A 314 7.94 11.00 9.18
N GLU A 315 7.12 10.54 8.24
CA GLU A 315 5.67 10.75 8.25
C GLU A 315 5.00 10.05 9.44
N PHE A 316 5.26 8.74 9.62
CA PHE A 316 4.73 7.98 10.75
C PHE A 316 5.20 8.58 12.08
N ALA A 317 6.48 8.91 12.19
CA ALA A 317 7.04 9.57 13.36
C ALA A 317 6.33 10.90 13.65
N ASN A 318 6.16 11.76 12.63
CA ASN A 318 5.43 13.02 12.79
C ASN A 318 3.98 12.80 13.26
N PHE A 319 3.29 11.81 12.71
CA PHE A 319 1.92 11.48 13.12
C PHE A 319 1.86 11.02 14.59
N VAL A 320 2.73 10.08 14.98
CA VAL A 320 2.87 9.61 16.37
C VAL A 320 3.21 10.75 17.32
N CYS A 321 3.99 11.73 16.87
CA CYS A 321 4.40 12.85 17.71
C CYS A 321 3.34 13.93 17.83
N ALA A 322 2.43 14.04 16.85
CA ALA A 322 1.23 14.85 16.95
C ALA A 322 0.16 14.20 17.85
N ASP A 323 0.27 12.89 18.09
CA ASP A 323 -0.60 12.16 18.99
C ASP A 323 -0.23 12.42 20.47
N ASN A 324 -1.09 13.13 21.20
CA ASN A 324 -0.81 13.51 22.59
C ASN A 324 -0.57 12.32 23.54
N VAL A 325 -1.25 11.19 23.33
CA VAL A 325 -1.11 10.02 24.22
C VAL A 325 0.25 9.36 23.98
N LEU A 326 0.62 9.14 22.72
CA LEU A 326 1.91 8.55 22.38
C LEU A 326 3.06 9.52 22.68
N HIS A 327 2.92 10.80 22.35
CA HIS A 327 3.90 11.83 22.64
C HIS A 327 4.23 11.89 24.15
N ASN A 328 3.21 11.91 25.01
CA ASN A 328 3.42 11.89 26.46
C ASN A 328 4.03 10.57 26.94
N GLY A 329 3.64 9.44 26.33
CA GLY A 329 4.24 8.13 26.58
C GLY A 329 5.74 8.13 26.28
N LEU A 330 6.15 8.61 25.10
CA LEU A 330 7.55 8.71 24.68
C LEU A 330 8.34 9.68 25.56
N LYS A 331 7.78 10.86 25.85
CA LYS A 331 8.40 11.85 26.73
C LYS A 331 8.63 11.29 28.14
N SER A 332 7.69 10.50 28.68
CA SER A 332 7.86 9.85 29.99
C SER A 332 8.99 8.82 30.01
N LYS A 333 9.44 8.37 28.83
CA LYS A 333 10.56 7.44 28.63
C LYS A 333 11.85 8.15 28.20
N ASN A 334 11.88 9.49 28.22
CA ASN A 334 12.98 10.33 27.74
C ASN A 334 13.36 10.07 26.27
N ILE A 335 12.39 9.70 25.44
CA ILE A 335 12.59 9.50 24.00
C ILE A 335 12.15 10.77 23.28
N ASN A 336 13.05 11.35 22.50
CA ASN A 336 12.66 12.41 21.59
C ASN A 336 11.91 11.82 20.39
N PRO A 337 10.73 12.34 20.03
CA PRO A 337 10.09 12.21 18.72
C PRO A 337 10.99 11.94 17.50
N SER A 338 12.07 12.71 17.34
CA SER A 338 13.00 12.57 16.21
C SER A 338 13.79 11.26 16.22
N ASP A 339 13.90 10.63 17.38
CA ASP A 339 14.77 9.50 17.64
C ASP A 339 14.00 8.17 17.57
N ILE A 340 12.69 8.21 17.28
CA ILE A 340 11.85 7.02 17.08
C ILE A 340 12.34 6.19 15.87
N THR A 341 13.09 6.80 14.96
CA THR A 341 13.76 6.14 13.83
C THR A 341 14.94 5.25 14.28
N ASN A 342 15.39 5.37 15.53
CA ASN A 342 16.45 4.54 16.11
C ASN A 342 15.87 3.25 16.71
N THR A 343 16.52 2.12 16.42
CA THR A 343 16.09 0.78 16.78
C THR A 343 15.83 0.57 18.27
N ASN A 344 16.60 1.22 19.15
CA ASN A 344 16.43 1.09 20.62
C ASN A 344 15.13 1.74 21.14
N ASN A 345 14.64 2.78 20.47
CA ASN A 345 13.44 3.52 20.90
C ASN A 345 12.15 2.86 20.40
N ALA A 346 12.29 1.95 19.45
CA ALA A 346 11.17 1.53 18.65
C ALA A 346 10.41 0.32 19.25
N GLU A 347 11.03 -0.39 20.20
CA GLU A 347 10.34 -1.33 21.11
C GLU A 347 9.42 -0.59 22.09
N ILE A 348 9.86 0.56 22.60
CA ILE A 348 9.04 1.40 23.48
C ILE A 348 7.84 1.96 22.70
N LEU A 349 8.06 2.41 21.47
CA LEU A 349 6.96 2.81 20.58
C LEU A 349 5.96 1.66 20.39
N LYS A 350 6.43 0.45 20.06
CA LYS A 350 5.58 -0.73 19.91
C LYS A 350 4.71 -0.95 21.15
N GLN A 351 5.30 -0.95 22.34
CA GLN A 351 4.56 -1.10 23.60
C GLN A 351 3.50 0.00 23.81
N LEU A 352 3.80 1.24 23.42
CA LEU A 352 2.84 2.34 23.51
C LEU A 352 1.69 2.19 22.52
N LEU A 353 1.98 1.75 21.28
CA LEU A 353 0.97 1.45 20.27
C LEU A 353 0.07 0.30 20.73
N SER A 354 0.65 -0.84 21.11
CA SER A 354 -0.09 -2.03 21.58
C SER A 354 -0.98 -1.74 22.79
N LYS A 355 -0.52 -0.93 23.75
CA LYS A 355 -1.36 -0.52 24.90
C LYS A 355 -2.62 0.24 24.50
N ARG A 356 -2.60 0.91 23.34
CA ARG A 356 -3.74 1.65 22.81
C ARG A 356 -4.59 0.78 21.89
N SER A 357 -4.00 -0.22 21.23
CA SER A 357 -4.66 -1.22 20.39
C SER A 357 -5.55 -2.18 21.19
N LYS A 358 -6.69 -1.70 21.66
CA LYS A 358 -7.63 -2.54 22.41
C LYS A 358 -8.25 -3.61 21.51
N ASN A 359 -8.29 -4.86 22.00
CA ASN A 359 -9.01 -5.94 21.35
C ASN A 359 -10.49 -5.58 21.11
N ILE A 360 -10.95 -5.83 19.89
CA ILE A 360 -12.35 -5.66 19.50
C ILE A 360 -13.12 -6.91 19.88
N GLY A 361 -13.85 -6.82 20.99
CA GLY A 361 -14.61 -7.95 21.51
C GLY A 361 -15.63 -8.51 20.49
N PHE A 362 -15.87 -9.81 20.55
CA PHE A 362 -16.73 -10.55 19.63
C PHE A 362 -18.11 -9.90 19.38
N LYS A 363 -18.77 -9.39 20.43
CA LYS A 363 -20.08 -8.72 20.31
C LYS A 363 -20.00 -7.46 19.44
N THR A 364 -18.93 -6.68 19.60
CA THR A 364 -18.67 -5.47 18.82
C THR A 364 -18.43 -5.84 17.36
N MET A 365 -17.51 -6.78 17.10
CA MET A 365 -17.22 -7.23 15.73
C MET A 365 -18.47 -7.78 15.03
N LYS A 366 -19.25 -8.62 15.72
CA LYS A 366 -20.53 -9.14 15.20
C LYS A 366 -21.50 -8.02 14.85
N SER A 367 -21.54 -6.96 15.66
CA SER A 367 -22.39 -5.80 15.37
C SER A 367 -21.91 -4.99 14.16
N ILE A 368 -20.59 -4.83 13.99
CA ILE A 368 -19.99 -4.17 12.82
C ILE A 368 -20.35 -4.96 11.56
N VAL A 369 -20.01 -6.26 11.53
CA VAL A 369 -20.29 -7.17 10.40
C VAL A 369 -21.77 -7.16 10.05
N LYS A 370 -22.67 -7.26 11.03
CA LYS A 370 -24.11 -7.25 10.79
C LYS A 370 -24.56 -5.98 10.05
N ASN A 371 -24.08 -4.82 10.48
CA ASN A 371 -24.49 -3.56 9.86
C ASN A 371 -23.85 -3.37 8.49
N VAL A 372 -22.56 -3.69 8.33
CA VAL A 372 -21.88 -3.67 7.03
C VAL A 372 -22.59 -4.58 6.03
N VAL A 373 -22.90 -5.82 6.43
CA VAL A 373 -23.57 -6.77 5.53
C VAL A 373 -24.95 -6.24 5.10
N LYS A 374 -25.72 -5.71 6.05
CA LYS A 374 -27.04 -5.12 5.78
C LYS A 374 -27.01 -3.98 4.78
N GLN A 375 -25.95 -3.16 4.82
CA GLN A 375 -25.83 -1.96 4.00
C GLN A 375 -25.10 -2.20 2.68
N LYS A 376 -24.24 -3.23 2.60
CA LYS A 376 -23.40 -3.52 1.42
C LYS A 376 -24.02 -4.52 0.46
N PHE A 377 -24.70 -5.55 0.94
CA PHE A 377 -25.14 -6.67 0.11
C PHE A 377 -26.64 -6.68 -0.14
N ASN A 378 -27.04 -7.34 -1.22
CA ASN A 378 -28.44 -7.54 -1.57
C ASN A 378 -29.19 -8.29 -0.46
N ARG A 379 -30.44 -7.91 -0.21
CA ARG A 379 -31.26 -8.43 0.88
C ARG A 379 -31.30 -9.96 0.92
N ASP A 380 -31.34 -10.60 -0.23
CA ASP A 380 -31.45 -12.07 -0.36
C ASP A 380 -30.13 -12.80 0.00
N GLU A 381 -29.00 -12.10 -0.05
CA GLU A 381 -27.66 -12.66 0.23
C GLU A 381 -27.18 -12.35 1.65
N GLN A 382 -27.78 -11.35 2.31
CA GLN A 382 -27.32 -10.83 3.60
C GLN A 382 -27.19 -11.92 4.67
N SER A 383 -28.19 -12.77 4.86
CA SER A 383 -28.12 -13.82 5.90
C SER A 383 -26.99 -14.78 5.62
N LYS A 384 -26.87 -15.24 4.36
CA LYS A 384 -25.85 -16.21 3.95
C LYS A 384 -24.44 -15.65 4.13
N ILE A 385 -24.21 -14.40 3.69
CA ILE A 385 -22.90 -13.74 3.81
C ILE A 385 -22.56 -13.49 5.28
N TYR A 386 -23.50 -12.98 6.06
CA TYR A 386 -23.32 -12.76 7.49
C TYR A 386 -22.98 -14.06 8.22
N ASP A 387 -23.76 -15.12 8.00
CA ASP A 387 -23.54 -16.41 8.65
C ASP A 387 -22.19 -17.00 8.21
N LYS A 388 -21.80 -16.88 6.94
CA LYS A 388 -20.47 -17.28 6.45
C LYS A 388 -19.36 -16.54 7.19
N ILE A 389 -19.41 -15.21 7.26
CA ILE A 389 -18.40 -14.40 7.96
C ILE A 389 -18.31 -14.79 9.44
N ILE A 390 -19.46 -14.91 10.12
CA ILE A 390 -19.48 -15.24 11.55
C ILE A 390 -19.03 -16.69 11.79
N ASN A 391 -19.33 -17.62 10.91
CA ASN A 391 -18.92 -19.02 11.08
C ASN A 391 -17.43 -19.20 10.80
N THR A 392 -16.91 -18.56 9.76
CA THR A 392 -15.50 -18.65 9.38
C THR A 392 -14.57 -17.91 10.34
N ASN A 393 -14.96 -16.72 10.81
CA ASN A 393 -14.03 -15.81 11.50
C ASN A 393 -14.29 -15.68 13.02
N CYS A 394 -15.32 -16.34 13.54
CA CYS A 394 -15.93 -15.93 14.80
C CYS A 394 -16.43 -17.10 15.67
N GLN A 395 -16.23 -18.35 15.27
CA GLN A 395 -16.71 -19.54 16.00
C GLN A 395 -15.66 -20.27 16.86
N GLU A 396 -14.36 -20.14 16.58
CA GLU A 396 -13.35 -20.96 17.28
C GLU A 396 -12.88 -20.40 18.65
N ASN A 397 -13.26 -19.17 19.03
CA ASN A 397 -12.95 -18.70 20.38
C ASN A 397 -13.97 -17.68 20.91
N LYS A 398 -14.68 -18.05 21.98
CA LYS A 398 -15.67 -17.17 22.65
C LYS A 398 -15.05 -15.98 23.41
N TYR A 399 -13.72 -15.87 23.40
CA TYR A 399 -12.97 -14.86 24.15
C TYR A 399 -11.96 -14.06 23.29
N PHE A 400 -11.65 -14.50 22.06
CA PHE A 400 -10.64 -13.89 21.19
C PHE A 400 -11.04 -13.98 19.72
N PHE A 401 -10.72 -12.97 18.92
CA PHE A 401 -10.74 -13.07 17.46
C PHE A 401 -9.48 -13.84 17.05
N ARG A 402 -9.54 -15.18 17.00
CA ARG A 402 -8.42 -15.98 16.53
C ARG A 402 -8.56 -16.20 15.02
N PRO A 403 -7.51 -16.01 14.20
CA PRO A 403 -7.48 -16.62 12.88
C PRO A 403 -7.74 -18.11 13.09
N SER A 404 -8.76 -18.65 12.39
CA SER A 404 -8.99 -20.09 12.46
C SER A 404 -7.68 -20.79 12.10
N SER A 405 -7.30 -21.79 12.90
CA SER A 405 -6.06 -22.57 12.75
C SER A 405 -6.06 -23.47 11.49
N ASN A 406 -6.74 -23.04 10.43
CA ASN A 406 -6.85 -23.71 9.14
C ASN A 406 -6.15 -22.93 8.01
N THR A 407 -5.31 -21.93 8.31
CA THR A 407 -4.27 -21.46 7.37
C THR A 407 -3.13 -22.49 7.27
N TYR A 408 -3.49 -23.74 6.96
CA TYR A 408 -2.57 -24.62 6.28
C TYR A 408 -2.39 -24.03 4.88
N PHE A 409 -1.18 -23.52 4.63
CA PHE A 409 -0.67 -23.42 3.27
C PHE A 409 -0.57 -24.84 2.70
N SER A 410 -1.69 -25.41 2.25
CA SER A 410 -1.64 -26.61 1.43
C SER A 410 -1.08 -26.19 0.08
N LYS A 411 0.21 -26.45 -0.13
CA LYS A 411 0.81 -26.50 -1.45
C LYS A 411 -0.04 -27.42 -2.34
N ASN A 412 -0.43 -26.88 -3.50
CA ASN A 412 -0.88 -27.59 -4.69
C ASN A 412 -2.31 -28.19 -4.67
N GLN A 413 -3.18 -27.57 -5.47
CA GLN A 413 -3.50 -28.20 -6.76
C GLN A 413 -2.71 -27.51 -7.85
#